data_AF-A0AAJ5ZJP7-F1
#
_entry.id   AF-A0AAJ5ZJP7-F1
#
_cell.length_a   1.000
_cell.length_b   1.000
_cell.length_c   1.000
_cell.angle_alpha   90.00
_cell.angle_beta   90.00
_cell.angle_gamma   90.00
#
_symmetry.space_group_name_H-M   'P 1'
#
loop_
_entity.id
_entity.type
_entity.pdbx_description
1 polymer ?
#
loop_
_entity_poly.entity_id
_entity_poly.type
_entity_poly.pdbx_seq_one_letter_code
_entity_poly.pdbx_strand_id
1 'polypeptide(L)' 'MQTSSDRQHGFQIHAFVFAVGIVAITALNLYLGKPYWFYWSLLGWGIGIVAHWWFVLGPGAKPDS' A
#
# COMPACT_ATOMS: atom_id res chain seq x y z
N MET A 1 -2.20 17.62 16.86
CA MET A 1 -2.66 16.25 17.16
C MET A 1 -3.37 15.72 15.92
N GLN A 2 -2.93 14.60 15.35
CA GLN A 2 -3.63 13.96 14.23
C GLN A 2 -4.73 13.06 14.80
N THR A 3 -5.97 13.22 14.36
CA THR A 3 -7.09 12.44 14.88
C THR A 3 -7.08 11.02 14.30
N SER A 4 -7.82 10.09 14.91
CA SER A 4 -7.96 8.73 14.36
C SER A 4 -8.58 8.72 12.96
N SER A 5 -9.50 9.65 12.67
CA SER A 5 -10.08 9.84 11.33
C SER A 5 -9.03 10.27 10.30
N ASP A 6 -8.14 11.19 10.65
CA ASP A 6 -7.09 11.66 9.73
C ASP A 6 -6.10 10.54 9.38
N ARG A 7 -5.75 9.69 10.36
CA ARG A 7 -4.88 8.52 10.16
C ARG A 7 -5.53 7.49 9.25
N GLN A 8 -6.81 7.20 9.46
CA GLN A 8 -7.57 6.28 8.64
C GLN A 8 -7.69 6.78 7.20
N HIS A 9 -8.01 8.06 7.02
CA HIS A 9 -8.12 8.66 5.69
C HIS A 9 -6.78 8.66 4.95
N GLY A 10 -5.68 9.00 5.65
CA GLY A 10 -4.33 8.91 5.08
C GLY A 10 -3.96 7.49 4.63
N PHE A 11 -4.24 6.48 5.46
CA PHE A 11 -4.03 5.09 5.09
C PHE A 11 -4.90 4.66 3.90
N GLN A 12 -6.17 5.07 3.85
CA GLN A 12 -7.08 4.76 2.74
C GLN A 12 -6.57 5.31 1.41
N ILE A 13 -6.12 6.56 1.38
CA ILE A 13 -5.52 7.16 0.18
C ILE A 13 -4.30 6.36 -0.26
N HIS A 14 -3.40 6.03 0.68
CA HIS A 14 -2.19 5.29 0.36
C HIS A 14 -2.49 3.89 -0.18
N ALA A 15 -3.42 3.16 0.45
CA ALA A 15 -3.88 1.85 0.01
C ALA A 15 -4.55 1.91 -1.36
N PHE A 16 -5.33 2.95 -1.63
CA PHE A 16 -5.97 3.15 -2.93
C PHE A 16 -4.93 3.40 -4.04
N VAL A 17 -3.99 4.33 -3.83
CA VAL A 17 -2.93 4.63 -4.80
C VAL A 17 -2.06 3.39 -5.05
N PHE A 18 -1.74 2.62 -3.99
CA PHE A 18 -1.04 1.35 -4.12
C PHE A 18 -1.82 0.36 -5.00
N ALA A 19 -3.11 0.15 -4.74
CA ALA A 19 -3.93 -0.80 -5.50
C ALA A 19 -4.00 -0.42 -6.99
N VAL A 20 -4.26 0.85 -7.28
CA VAL A 20 -4.29 1.37 -8.66
C VAL A 20 -2.92 1.22 -9.34
N GLY A 21 -1.84 1.56 -8.63
CA GLY A 21 -0.48 1.46 -9.15
C GLY A 21 -0.07 0.02 -9.48
N ILE A 22 -0.40 -0.93 -8.61
CA ILE A 22 -0.17 -2.36 -8.85
C ILE A 22 -0.94 -2.85 -10.07
N VAL A 23 -2.23 -2.51 -10.19
CA VAL A 23 -3.04 -2.89 -11.36
C VAL A 23 -2.43 -2.33 -12.64
N ALA A 24 -2.00 -1.07 -12.64
CA ALA A 24 -1.36 -0.44 -13.79
C ALA A 24 -0.03 -1.11 -14.17
N ILE A 25 0.85 -1.39 -13.20
CA ILE A 25 2.13 -2.10 -13.44
C ILE A 25 1.87 -3.52 -13.94
N THR A 26 0.91 -4.24 -13.37
CA THR A 26 0.57 -5.59 -13.80
C THR A 26 0.04 -5.57 -15.24
N ALA A 27 -0.90 -4.68 -15.56
CA ALA A 27 -1.40 -4.54 -16.92
C ALA A 27 -0.29 -4.19 -17.92
N LEU A 28 0.57 -3.22 -17.58
CA LEU A 28 1.70 -2.82 -18.41
C LEU A 28 2.66 -3.98 -18.64
N ASN A 29 3.02 -4.73 -17.59
CA ASN A 29 3.97 -5.81 -17.73
C ASN A 29 3.39 -7.00 -18.51
N LEU A 30 2.08 -7.28 -18.37
CA LEU A 30 1.40 -8.26 -19.23
C LEU A 30 1.40 -7.81 -20.69
N TYR A 31 1.18 -6.52 -20.95
CA TYR A 31 1.23 -5.94 -22.31
C TYR A 31 2.63 -6.02 -22.94
N LEU A 32 3.69 -5.74 -22.17
CA LEU A 32 5.08 -5.80 -22.63
C LEU A 32 5.58 -7.23 -22.85
N GLY A 33 4.88 -8.24 -22.32
CA GLY A 33 5.25 -9.64 -22.46
C GLY A 33 6.40 -10.04 -21.53
N LYS A 34 7.04 -11.18 -21.84
CA LYS A 34 8.06 -11.77 -20.97
C LYS A 34 9.37 -10.97 -21.00
N PRO A 35 10.13 -10.91 -19.89
CA PRO A 35 9.85 -11.54 -18.60
C PRO A 35 8.84 -10.75 -17.76
N TYR A 36 8.02 -11.47 -16.99
CA TYR A 36 7.17 -10.82 -16.00
C TYR A 36 8.05 -10.38 -14.82
N TRP A 37 7.86 -9.15 -14.36
CA TRP A 37 8.56 -8.52 -13.24
C TRP A 37 7.58 -7.84 -12.28
N PHE A 38 6.29 -7.76 -12.60
CA PHE A 38 5.26 -7.14 -11.74
C PHE A 38 5.18 -7.77 -10.35
N TYR A 39 5.55 -9.05 -10.19
CA TYR A 39 5.52 -9.73 -8.90
C TYR A 39 6.56 -9.18 -7.92
N TRP A 40 7.70 -8.66 -8.40
CA TRP A 40 8.67 -7.98 -7.53
C TRP A 40 8.07 -6.70 -6.94
N SER A 41 7.37 -5.91 -7.76
CA SER A 41 6.66 -4.72 -7.31
C SER A 41 5.55 -5.08 -6.31
N LEU A 42 4.74 -6.09 -6.63
CA LEU A 42 3.67 -6.56 -5.75
C LEU A 42 4.19 -7.01 -4.38
N LEU A 43 5.24 -7.85 -4.35
CA LEU A 43 5.80 -8.37 -3.11
C LEU A 43 6.54 -7.29 -2.32
N GLY A 44 7.43 -6.53 -2.96
CA GLY A 44 8.23 -5.51 -2.29
C GLY A 44 7.36 -4.39 -1.73
N TRP A 45 6.43 -3.87 -2.51
CA TRP A 45 5.58 -2.77 -2.08
C TRP A 45 4.40 -3.26 -1.22
N GLY A 46 3.93 -4.49 -1.42
CA GLY A 46 2.90 -5.11 -0.58
C GLY A 46 3.31 -5.20 0.89
N ILE A 47 4.59 -5.49 1.17
CA ILE A 47 5.16 -5.42 2.52
C ILE A 47 5.02 -4.01 3.10
N GLY A 48 5.25 -2.98 2.29
CA GLY A 48 5.09 -1.58 2.67
C GLY A 48 3.67 -1.27 3.14
N ILE A 49 2.65 -1.75 2.43
CA ILE A 49 1.24 -1.54 2.82
C ILE A 49 0.91 -2.24 4.14
N VAL A 50 1.39 -3.47 4.34
CA VAL A 50 1.18 -4.20 5.60
C VAL A 50 1.84 -3.48 6.76
N ALA A 51 3.08 -3.02 6.57
CA ALA A 51 3.78 -2.21 7.56
C ALA A 51 3.02 -0.92 7.86
N HIS A 52 2.52 -0.22 6.83
CA HIS A 52 1.79 1.02 7.01
C HIS A 52 0.49 0.81 7.81
N TRP A 53 -0.26 -0.24 7.49
CA TRP A 53 -1.43 -0.62 8.28
C TRP A 53 -1.05 -0.87 9.75
N TRP A 54 0.00 -1.67 9.99
CA TRP A 54 0.44 -2.05 11.33
C TRP A 54 0.77 -0.84 12.22
N PHE A 55 1.45 0.16 11.66
CA PHE A 55 1.90 1.35 12.40
C PHE A 55 0.86 2.48 12.45
N VAL A 56 -0.13 2.51 11.56
CA VAL A 56 -1.12 3.61 11.48
C VAL A 56 -2.45 3.23 12.13
N LEU A 57 -2.92 1.99 11.93
CA LEU A 57 -4.23 1.51 12.39
C LEU A 57 -4.17 0.20 13.20
N GLY A 58 -3.08 -0.56 13.08
CA GLY A 58 -2.90 -1.86 13.70
C GLY A 58 -2.25 -1.79 15.09
N PRO A 59 -1.76 -2.93 15.61
CA PRO A 59 -1.23 -3.06 16.96
C PRO A 59 0.00 -2.17 17.27
N GLY A 60 0.69 -1.68 16.24
CA GLY A 60 1.83 -0.76 16.37
C GLY A 60 1.43 0.72 16.38
N ALA A 61 0.15 1.05 16.26
CA ALA A 61 -0.32 2.42 16.32
C ALA A 61 -0.09 3.02 17.72
N LYS A 62 0.41 4.26 17.76
CA LYS A 62 0.60 4.97 19.03
C LYS A 62 -0.77 5.25 19.67
N PRO A 63 -0.97 4.94 20.96
CA PRO A 63 -2.16 5.35 21.69
C PRO A 63 -2.30 6.88 21.65
N ASP A 64 -3.53 7.34 21.51
CA ASP A 64 -3.92 8.72 21.70
C ASP A 64 -3.69 9.12 23.17
N SER A 65 -2.61 9.86 23.40
CA SER A 65 -2.25 10.52 24.67
C SER A 65 -3.11 11.74 24.95
#